data_AF-A0A962ZZP0-F1
#
_entry.id   AF-A0A962ZZP0-F1
#
_cell.length_a   1.000
_cell.length_b   1.000
_cell.length_c   1.000
_cell.angle_alpha   90.00
_cell.angle_beta   90.00
_cell.angle_gamma   90.00
#
_symmetry.space_group_name_H-M   'P 1'
#
loop_
_entity.id
_entity.type
_entity.pdbx_description
1 polymer ?
#
loop_
_entity_poly.entity_id
_entity_poly.type
_entity_poly.pdbx_seq_one_letter_code
_entity_poly.pdbx_strand_id
1 'polypeptide(L)'
;MYSTSSVGSFHTVLQDYKLEGMMMRYSRFVPRLYNFCLSLGMEPGKIMPSRAFCSDESQGFPIILIAKQFGTFPFNHGVVGGGVATDRHGPHASHGKDLVIIQASHVGYDPETQQFGIYRRNQTADCHQGSNCGKLTEVMGWYREEYDFACDNIFLEPAQQS
;
A
#
# COMPACT_ATOMS: atom_id res chain seq x y z
N MET A 1 -32.68 -28.09 11.97
CA MET A 1 -32.39 -26.99 11.02
C MET A 1 -31.17 -26.28 11.54
N TYR A 2 -29.98 -26.66 11.05
CA TYR A 2 -28.75 -26.00 11.45
C TYR A 2 -28.58 -24.74 10.62
N SER A 3 -28.52 -23.61 11.31
CA SER A 3 -28.28 -22.29 10.73
C SER A 3 -26.88 -22.24 10.15
N THR A 4 -26.81 -21.81 8.90
CA THR A 4 -25.62 -21.61 8.07
C THR A 4 -24.53 -20.84 8.80
N SER A 5 -23.38 -21.48 8.99
CA SER A 5 -22.11 -20.82 9.28
C SER A 5 -21.78 -19.90 8.11
N SER A 6 -21.72 -18.60 8.35
CA SER A 6 -21.41 -17.61 7.33
C SER A 6 -20.01 -17.86 6.79
N VAL A 7 -19.92 -18.25 5.52
CA VAL A 7 -18.70 -18.08 4.71
C VAL A 7 -18.31 -16.62 4.86
N GLY A 8 -17.20 -16.37 5.54
CA GLY A 8 -16.72 -15.02 5.86
C GLY A 8 -16.48 -14.26 4.57
N SER A 9 -17.42 -13.40 4.20
CA SER A 9 -17.26 -12.42 3.13
C SER A 9 -15.95 -11.68 3.36
N PHE A 10 -15.16 -11.41 2.31
CA PHE A 10 -13.95 -10.57 2.37
C PHE A 10 -14.18 -9.21 3.09
N HIS A 11 -15.44 -8.77 3.15
CA HIS A 11 -15.90 -7.62 3.93
C HIS A 11 -15.55 -7.72 5.44
N THR A 12 -15.42 -8.93 5.97
CA THR A 12 -15.12 -9.24 7.38
C THR A 12 -13.64 -9.05 7.70
N VAL A 13 -12.73 -9.40 6.77
CA VAL A 13 -11.28 -9.34 7.02
C VAL A 13 -10.79 -7.90 7.14
N LEU A 14 -11.32 -6.97 6.35
CA LEU A 14 -11.00 -5.54 6.48
C LEU A 14 -11.72 -4.87 7.67
N GLN A 15 -12.85 -5.42 8.13
CA GLN A 15 -13.52 -4.96 9.35
C GLN A 15 -12.73 -5.33 10.62
N ASP A 16 -12.00 -6.46 10.61
CA ASP A 16 -11.16 -6.88 11.72
C ASP A 16 -9.87 -6.05 11.84
N TYR A 17 -9.40 -5.44 10.75
CA TYR A 17 -8.38 -4.40 10.81
C TYR A 17 -9.04 -3.09 11.24
N LYS A 18 -8.61 -2.51 12.38
CA LYS A 18 -9.04 -1.18 12.85
C LYS A 18 -8.52 -0.04 11.94
N LEU A 19 -8.86 -0.04 10.66
CA LEU A 19 -8.47 0.98 9.69
C LEU A 19 -9.29 2.27 9.86
N GLU A 20 -10.45 2.18 10.49
CA GLU A 20 -11.33 3.31 10.78
C GLU A 20 -10.60 4.32 11.68
N GLY A 21 -10.48 5.56 11.19
CA GLY A 21 -9.71 6.62 11.85
C GLY A 21 -8.18 6.58 11.64
N MET A 22 -7.62 5.48 11.10
CA MET A 22 -6.19 5.38 10.81
C MET A 22 -5.80 5.85 9.40
N MET A 23 -6.75 5.84 8.46
CA MET A 23 -6.49 6.28 7.08
C MET A 23 -6.24 7.79 7.02
N MET A 24 -5.12 8.17 6.42
CA MET A 24 -4.74 9.57 6.25
C MET A 24 -4.60 9.92 4.77
N ARG A 25 -5.34 10.94 4.33
CA ARG A 25 -5.13 11.53 3.00
C ARG A 25 -3.71 12.05 2.87
N TYR A 26 -3.08 11.87 1.70
CA TYR A 26 -1.73 12.40 1.45
C TYR A 26 -1.61 13.91 1.70
N SER A 27 -2.67 14.68 1.43
CA SER A 27 -2.71 16.13 1.72
C SER A 27 -2.61 16.48 3.22
N ARG A 28 -2.88 15.52 4.12
CA ARG A 28 -2.66 15.64 5.56
C ARG A 28 -1.37 14.93 6.00
N PHE A 29 -1.10 13.77 5.43
CA PHE A 29 0.07 12.96 5.77
C PHE A 29 1.39 13.67 5.45
N VAL A 30 1.56 14.19 4.23
CA VAL A 30 2.84 14.76 3.80
C VAL A 30 3.24 16.00 4.63
N PRO A 31 2.36 16.98 4.90
CA PRO A 31 2.72 18.09 5.78
C PRO A 31 3.03 17.65 7.21
N ARG A 32 2.32 16.66 7.74
CA ARG A 32 2.59 16.12 9.09
C ARG A 32 3.95 15.42 9.14
N LEU A 33 4.29 14.64 8.13
CA LEU A 33 5.61 14.01 8.00
C LEU A 33 6.71 15.07 7.92
N TYR A 34 6.54 16.10 7.09
CA TYR A 34 7.51 17.19 6.98
C TYR A 34 7.73 17.90 8.33
N ASN A 35 6.66 18.25 9.04
CA ASN A 35 6.75 18.86 10.36
C ASN A 35 7.37 17.92 11.40
N PHE A 36 7.13 16.61 11.29
CA PHE A 36 7.80 15.62 12.13
C PHE A 36 9.31 15.61 11.86
N CYS A 37 9.75 15.63 10.60
CA CYS A 37 11.16 15.78 10.25
C CYS A 37 11.78 17.05 10.87
N LEU A 38 11.09 18.18 10.80
CA LEU A 38 11.55 19.43 11.43
C LEU A 38 11.66 19.30 12.96
N SER A 39 10.70 18.62 13.60
CA SER A 39 10.75 18.38 15.05
C SER A 39 11.91 17.48 15.50
N LEU A 40 12.46 16.69 14.57
CA LEU A 40 13.68 15.89 14.79
C LEU A 40 14.97 16.68 14.54
N GLY A 41 14.88 17.98 14.21
CA GLY A 41 16.03 18.85 13.97
C GLY A 41 16.51 18.88 12.52
N MET A 42 15.77 18.29 11.58
CA MET A 42 16.11 18.38 10.15
C MET A 42 15.88 19.80 9.62
N GLU A 43 16.72 20.23 8.68
CA GLU A 43 16.69 21.62 8.19
C GLU A 43 15.79 21.80 6.95
N PRO A 44 14.90 22.81 6.94
CA PRO A 44 14.10 23.15 5.76
C PRO A 44 14.97 23.33 4.50
N GLY A 45 14.55 22.72 3.39
CA GLY A 45 15.29 22.77 2.12
C GLY A 45 16.58 21.94 2.08
N LYS A 46 16.92 21.21 3.15
CA LYS A 46 18.07 20.29 3.21
C LYS A 46 17.68 18.81 3.37
N ILE A 47 16.38 18.56 3.53
CA ILE A 47 15.81 17.20 3.61
C ILE A 47 15.63 16.66 2.20
N MET A 48 16.31 15.57 1.88
CA MET A 48 16.08 14.81 0.67
C MET A 48 14.96 13.80 0.92
N PRO A 49 13.76 13.98 0.33
CA PRO A 49 12.75 12.93 0.37
C PRO A 49 13.18 11.79 -0.54
N SER A 50 12.86 10.58 -0.11
CA SER A 50 12.98 9.38 -0.92
C SER A 50 11.72 8.54 -0.80
N ARG A 51 11.34 7.91 -1.91
CA ARG A 51 10.16 7.05 -1.99
C ARG A 51 10.56 5.65 -2.40
N ALA A 52 9.98 4.67 -1.71
CA ALA A 52 9.98 3.26 -2.06
C ALA A 52 8.54 2.81 -2.31
N PHE A 53 7.94 3.36 -3.36
CA PHE A 53 6.60 3.02 -3.84
C PHE A 53 6.67 2.15 -5.09
N CYS A 54 5.59 1.43 -5.38
CA CYS A 54 5.44 0.67 -6.62
C CYS A 54 5.64 1.55 -7.85
N SER A 55 6.11 0.94 -8.95
CA SER A 55 6.27 1.60 -10.25
C SER A 55 4.96 1.90 -10.98
N ASP A 56 3.82 1.46 -10.45
CA ASP A 56 2.48 1.68 -11.02
C ASP A 56 2.12 3.17 -11.10
N GLU A 57 1.44 3.58 -12.17
CA GLU A 57 1.14 4.98 -12.46
C GLU A 57 0.19 5.62 -11.43
N SER A 58 -0.63 4.82 -10.76
CA SER A 58 -1.51 5.26 -9.66
C SER A 58 -0.74 5.93 -8.51
N GLN A 59 0.57 5.68 -8.40
CA GLN A 59 1.43 6.25 -7.36
C GLN A 59 1.94 7.67 -7.67
N GLY A 60 1.59 8.23 -8.83
CA GLY A 60 2.03 9.57 -9.24
C GLY A 60 1.53 10.70 -8.33
N PHE A 61 0.28 10.65 -7.88
CA PHE A 61 -0.29 11.72 -7.05
C PHE A 61 0.40 11.86 -5.67
N PRO A 62 0.67 10.77 -4.92
CA PRO A 62 1.55 10.79 -3.75
C PRO A 62 2.90 11.49 -4.00
N ILE A 63 3.56 11.19 -5.12
CA ILE A 63 4.87 11.75 -5.49
C ILE A 63 4.78 13.27 -5.67
N ILE A 64 3.73 13.75 -6.34
CA ILE A 64 3.50 15.20 -6.53
C ILE A 64 3.35 15.91 -5.19
N LEU A 65 2.57 15.34 -4.25
CA LEU A 65 2.35 15.95 -2.95
C LEU A 65 3.62 15.97 -2.09
N ILE A 66 4.42 14.90 -2.13
CA ILE A 66 5.75 14.86 -1.50
C ILE A 66 6.64 15.94 -2.09
N ALA A 67 6.75 16.01 -3.42
CA ALA A 67 7.61 16.99 -4.08
C ALA A 67 7.20 18.43 -3.75
N LYS A 68 5.89 18.72 -3.73
CA LYS A 68 5.35 20.02 -3.34
C LYS A 68 5.75 20.41 -1.92
N GLN A 69 5.66 19.49 -0.96
CA GLN A 69 5.91 19.81 0.45
C GLN A 69 7.41 19.93 0.76
N PHE A 70 8.24 19.06 0.20
CA PHE A 70 9.67 19.03 0.47
C PHE A 70 10.48 19.96 -0.44
N GLY A 71 9.88 20.50 -1.51
CA GLY A 71 10.52 21.43 -2.43
C GLY A 71 11.47 20.77 -3.43
N THR A 72 11.49 19.45 -3.52
CA THR A 72 12.27 18.69 -4.50
C THR A 72 11.61 17.34 -4.80
N PHE A 73 11.84 16.79 -5.99
CA PHE A 73 11.33 15.46 -6.33
C PHE A 73 12.02 14.37 -5.49
N PRO A 74 11.25 13.37 -4.98
CA PRO A 74 11.83 12.33 -4.16
C PRO A 74 12.77 11.42 -4.95
N PHE A 75 13.89 11.07 -4.33
CA PHE A 75 14.77 10.03 -4.85
C PHE A 75 14.02 8.70 -4.93
N ASN A 76 14.20 7.96 -6.03
CA ASN A 76 13.46 6.74 -6.31
C ASN A 76 14.18 5.47 -5.81
N HIS A 77 13.82 5.01 -4.61
CA HIS A 77 14.15 3.69 -4.08
C HIS A 77 13.14 2.60 -4.45
N GLY A 78 12.03 2.94 -5.12
CA GLY A 78 10.94 2.02 -5.37
C GLY A 78 11.22 1.02 -6.49
N VAL A 79 10.74 -0.19 -6.27
CA VAL A 79 10.51 -1.21 -7.31
C VAL A 79 9.05 -1.65 -7.30
N VAL A 80 8.66 -2.43 -8.31
CA VAL A 80 7.31 -3.02 -8.42
C VAL A 80 6.91 -3.70 -7.10
N GLY A 81 5.70 -3.41 -6.62
CA GLY A 81 5.19 -3.90 -5.33
C GLY A 81 5.52 -3.01 -4.12
N GLY A 82 6.30 -1.94 -4.27
CA GLY A 82 6.69 -1.08 -3.13
C GLY A 82 7.90 -1.59 -2.36
N GLY A 83 8.73 -2.42 -3.00
CA GLY A 83 10.01 -2.84 -2.46
C GLY A 83 11.04 -1.71 -2.46
N VAL A 84 12.04 -1.84 -1.58
CA VAL A 84 13.19 -0.91 -1.49
C VAL A 84 14.37 -1.51 -2.28
N ALA A 85 14.84 -0.78 -3.30
CA ALA A 85 16.08 -1.07 -4.00
C ALA A 85 17.29 -0.65 -3.13
N THR A 86 17.74 -1.54 -2.25
CA THR A 86 18.82 -1.27 -1.28
C THR A 86 20.17 -1.03 -1.94
N ASP A 87 20.38 -1.57 -3.13
CA ASP A 87 21.53 -1.32 -4.00
C ASP A 87 21.66 0.15 -4.44
N ARG A 88 20.56 0.91 -4.41
CA ARG A 88 20.54 2.35 -4.75
C ARG A 88 20.86 3.29 -3.59
N HIS A 89 21.04 2.78 -2.36
CA HIS A 89 21.31 3.65 -1.20
C HIS A 89 22.66 4.37 -1.28
N GLY A 90 23.72 3.66 -1.67
CA GLY A 90 25.10 4.16 -1.64
C GLY A 90 25.33 5.45 -2.43
N PRO A 91 24.93 5.53 -3.71
CA PRO A 91 25.24 6.70 -4.55
C PRO A 91 24.51 8.00 -4.16
N HIS A 92 23.54 7.96 -3.24
CA HIS A 92 22.59 9.07 -3.06
C HIS A 92 22.36 9.48 -1.60
N ALA A 93 22.98 8.80 -0.63
CA ALA A 93 22.91 9.15 0.79
C ALA A 93 23.43 10.58 1.09
N SER A 94 24.21 11.17 0.19
CA SER A 94 24.80 12.51 0.32
C SER A 94 24.05 13.62 -0.42
N HIS A 95 22.93 13.33 -1.09
CA HIS A 95 22.21 14.32 -1.91
C HIS A 95 21.41 15.36 -1.09
N GLY A 96 21.26 15.14 0.22
CA GLY A 96 20.73 16.09 1.18
C GLY A 96 21.58 16.05 2.45
N LYS A 97 21.35 17.01 3.34
CA LYS A 97 21.92 16.93 4.70
C LYS A 97 21.25 15.80 5.48
N ASP A 98 19.93 15.72 5.33
CA ASP A 98 19.05 14.73 5.96
C ASP A 98 18.33 13.92 4.89
N LEU A 99 18.07 12.64 5.15
CA LEU A 99 17.32 11.74 4.27
C LEU A 99 16.06 11.25 4.99
N VAL A 100 14.91 11.35 4.32
CA VAL A 100 13.67 10.72 4.78
C VAL A 100 13.19 9.70 3.74
N ILE A 101 13.03 8.44 4.15
CA ILE A 101 12.56 7.37 3.27
C ILE A 101 11.11 7.05 3.60
N ILE A 102 10.25 7.12 2.57
CA ILE A 102 8.83 6.79 2.65
C ILE A 102 8.62 5.50 1.87
N GLN A 103 8.41 4.40 2.59
CA GLN A 103 8.13 3.09 2.00
C GLN A 103 6.67 2.74 2.22
N ALA A 104 5.99 2.32 1.16
CA ALA A 104 4.62 1.85 1.24
C ALA A 104 4.30 0.88 0.09
N SER A 105 3.55 -0.17 0.41
CA SER A 105 2.73 -0.87 -0.57
C SER A 105 1.54 0.01 -0.99
N HIS A 106 0.79 -0.42 -2.00
CA HIS A 106 -0.43 0.27 -2.40
C HIS A 106 -1.54 -0.72 -2.74
N VAL A 107 -2.76 -0.22 -2.62
CA VAL A 107 -3.98 -0.91 -3.00
C VAL A 107 -4.92 0.08 -3.67
N GLY A 108 -5.55 -0.34 -4.77
CA GLY A 108 -6.59 0.43 -5.43
C GLY A 108 -7.88 0.39 -4.63
N TYR A 109 -8.73 1.37 -4.83
CA TYR A 109 -10.07 1.41 -4.23
C TYR A 109 -11.06 1.94 -5.25
N ASP A 110 -12.12 1.18 -5.50
CA ASP A 110 -13.26 1.61 -6.30
C ASP A 110 -14.35 2.16 -5.37
N PRO A 111 -14.64 3.47 -5.38
CA PRO A 111 -15.64 4.06 -4.51
C PRO A 111 -17.08 3.71 -4.90
N GLU A 112 -17.33 3.31 -6.15
CA GLU A 112 -18.67 2.95 -6.62
C GLU A 112 -19.09 1.60 -6.04
N THR A 113 -18.19 0.61 -6.12
CA THR A 113 -18.41 -0.76 -5.62
C THR A 113 -17.93 -0.97 -4.19
N GLN A 114 -17.20 0.00 -3.62
CA GLN A 114 -16.55 -0.05 -2.30
C GLN A 114 -15.54 -1.19 -2.17
N GLN A 115 -14.89 -1.57 -3.27
CA GLN A 115 -13.94 -2.69 -3.32
C GLN A 115 -12.49 -2.22 -3.33
N PHE A 116 -11.67 -2.88 -2.53
CA PHE A 116 -10.22 -2.73 -2.58
C PHE A 116 -9.60 -3.69 -3.61
N GLY A 117 -8.41 -3.33 -4.08
CA GLY A 117 -7.62 -4.12 -5.01
C GLY A 117 -7.86 -3.78 -6.48
N ILE A 118 -8.77 -2.85 -6.77
CA ILE A 118 -9.17 -2.48 -8.13
C ILE A 118 -8.85 -1.01 -8.39
N TYR A 119 -8.40 -0.71 -9.61
CA TYR A 119 -8.15 0.65 -10.08
C TYR A 119 -8.57 0.80 -11.55
N ARG A 120 -9.14 1.97 -11.90
CA ARG A 120 -9.55 2.32 -13.26
C ARG A 120 -8.35 2.83 -14.07
N ARG A 121 -7.98 2.12 -15.14
CA ARG A 121 -6.81 2.43 -15.96
C ARG A 121 -7.15 3.50 -17.01
N ASN A 122 -7.16 4.76 -16.59
CA ASN A 122 -7.63 5.90 -17.40
C ASN A 122 -6.95 6.11 -18.76
N GLN A 123 -5.76 5.54 -18.99
CA GLN A 123 -5.02 5.67 -20.25
C GLN A 123 -5.30 4.54 -21.24
N THR A 124 -6.19 3.60 -20.89
CA THR A 124 -6.61 2.50 -21.78
C THR A 124 -7.85 2.93 -22.56
N ALA A 125 -8.03 2.40 -23.78
CA ALA A 125 -9.11 2.81 -24.68
C ALA A 125 -10.51 2.61 -24.07
N ASP A 126 -10.66 1.58 -23.24
CA ASP A 126 -11.89 1.22 -22.55
C ASP A 126 -11.93 1.66 -21.08
N CYS A 127 -10.85 2.27 -20.57
CA CYS A 127 -10.70 2.64 -19.16
C CYS A 127 -11.01 1.47 -18.21
N HIS A 128 -10.62 0.24 -18.57
CA HIS A 128 -11.00 -0.93 -17.77
C HIS A 128 -10.48 -0.87 -16.33
N GLN A 129 -11.19 -1.61 -15.48
CA GLN A 129 -10.78 -1.86 -14.11
C GLN A 129 -9.83 -3.05 -14.06
N GLY A 130 -8.73 -2.93 -13.31
CA GLY A 130 -7.75 -4.00 -13.15
C GLY A 130 -7.13 -4.01 -11.75
N SER A 131 -6.33 -5.05 -11.48
CA SER A 131 -5.69 -5.24 -10.18
C SER A 131 -4.71 -4.12 -9.82
N ASN A 132 -4.67 -3.75 -8.54
CA ASN A 132 -3.82 -2.71 -7.99
C ASN A 132 -3.58 -2.98 -6.49
N CYS A 133 -2.39 -3.39 -6.05
CA CYS A 133 -1.16 -3.64 -6.80
C CYS A 133 -1.17 -4.96 -7.60
N GLY A 134 -0.85 -4.91 -8.89
CA GLY A 134 -0.79 -6.10 -9.75
C GLY A 134 0.20 -7.17 -9.26
N LYS A 135 1.42 -6.75 -8.86
CA LYS A 135 2.45 -7.67 -8.35
C LYS A 135 2.05 -8.37 -7.06
N LEU A 136 1.45 -7.63 -6.12
CA LEU A 136 1.00 -8.24 -4.86
C LEU A 136 -0.18 -9.17 -5.12
N THR A 137 -1.09 -8.81 -6.04
CA THR A 137 -2.21 -9.67 -6.44
C THR A 137 -1.72 -11.00 -7.00
N GLU A 138 -0.72 -10.95 -7.89
CA GLU A 138 -0.12 -12.14 -8.50
C GLU A 138 0.55 -13.03 -7.43
N VAL A 139 1.36 -12.45 -6.54
CA VAL A 139 2.03 -13.19 -5.45
C VAL A 139 1.01 -13.83 -4.50
N MET A 140 -0.10 -13.12 -4.20
CA MET A 140 -1.15 -13.63 -3.32
C MET A 140 -2.02 -14.70 -3.97
N GLY A 141 -2.05 -14.81 -5.30
CA GLY A 141 -2.88 -15.75 -6.05
C GLY A 141 -2.69 -17.20 -5.59
N TRP A 142 -1.44 -17.67 -5.57
CA TRP A 142 -1.11 -19.03 -5.12
C TRP A 142 -1.59 -19.30 -3.67
N TYR A 143 -1.48 -18.30 -2.79
CA TYR A 143 -1.75 -18.49 -1.35
C TYR A 143 -3.24 -18.59 -1.14
N ARG A 144 -3.99 -17.82 -1.93
CA ARG A 144 -5.44 -17.86 -1.95
C ARG A 144 -5.94 -19.20 -2.49
N GLU A 145 -5.38 -19.70 -3.59
CA GLU A 145 -5.76 -21.00 -4.16
C GLU A 145 -5.54 -22.14 -3.16
N GLU A 146 -4.38 -22.18 -2.51
CA GLU A 146 -4.08 -23.18 -1.48
C GLU A 146 -4.97 -23.03 -0.23
N TYR A 147 -5.26 -21.79 0.17
CA TYR A 147 -6.18 -21.51 1.28
C TYR A 147 -7.60 -21.98 0.97
N ASP A 148 -8.10 -21.68 -0.23
CA ASP A 148 -9.43 -22.06 -0.68
C ASP A 148 -9.52 -23.61 -0.76
N PHE A 149 -8.49 -24.27 -1.31
CA PHE A 149 -8.38 -25.73 -1.30
C PHE A 149 -8.41 -26.30 0.12
N ALA A 150 -7.65 -25.73 1.06
CA ALA A 150 -7.61 -26.17 2.44
C ALA A 150 -8.97 -26.01 3.14
N CYS A 151 -9.67 -24.90 2.92
CA CYS A 151 -11.01 -24.66 3.47
C CYS A 151 -12.02 -25.71 2.99
N ASP A 152 -11.91 -26.14 1.73
CA ASP A 152 -12.82 -27.11 1.14
C ASP A 152 -12.49 -28.57 1.48
N ASN A 153 -11.24 -28.86 1.91
CA ASN A 153 -10.74 -30.24 2.02
C ASN A 153 -10.20 -30.63 3.42
N ILE A 154 -9.97 -29.68 4.33
CA ILE A 154 -9.51 -29.96 5.69
C ILE A 154 -10.69 -29.89 6.66
N PHE A 155 -11.18 -31.06 7.07
CA PHE A 155 -12.23 -31.18 8.09
C PHE A 155 -11.60 -31.21 9.49
N LEU A 156 -11.97 -30.26 10.34
CA LEU A 156 -11.61 -30.30 11.76
C LEU A 156 -12.54 -31.27 12.49
N GLU A 157 -11.99 -32.24 13.24
CA GLU A 157 -12.79 -33.07 14.13
C GLU A 157 -13.45 -32.18 15.20
N PRO A 158 -14.75 -32.37 15.50
CA PRO A 158 -15.39 -31.67 16.60
C PRO A 158 -14.65 -32.00 17.90
N ALA A 159 -14.35 -30.97 18.70
CA ALA A 159 -13.83 -31.18 20.05
C ALA A 159 -14.78 -32.12 20.81
N GLN A 160 -14.26 -33.27 21.25
CA GLN A 160 -15.02 -34.18 22.11
C GLN A 160 -15.46 -33.40 23.35
N GLN A 161 -16.75 -33.12 23.45
CA GLN A 161 -17.35 -32.58 24.66
C GLN A 161 -17.34 -33.71 25.70
N SER A 162 -16.41 -33.63 26.66
CA SER A 162 -16.37 -34.45 27.89
C SER A 162 -17.37 -33.94 28.91
#